data_AF-A0A0F8BXK7-F1
#
_entry.id   AF-A0A0F8BXK7-F1
#
_cell.length_a   1.000
_cell.length_b   1.000
_cell.length_c   1.000
_cell.angle_alpha   90.00
_cell.angle_beta   90.00
_cell.angle_gamma   90.00
#
_symmetry.space_group_name_H-M   'P 1'
#
loop_
_entity.id
_entity.type
_entity.pdbx_description
1 polymer ?
#
loop_
_entity_poly.entity_id
_entity_poly.type
_entity_poly.pdbx_seq_one_letter_code
_entity_poly.pdbx_strand_id
1 'polypeptide(L)'
;MIDREYIKKNINLIFDVETLNIRNNKLFHYVETSSDVNTEKKGSSGAYTPRYSARPPFVDMQLNPNGNWELQWETYTNLKKLYNKVEHLPGCRKVFLDILEKKLSNLGAISVSTHIDSRTKIPIAHELHSSASLAFYFLLKIDCKNAIIGALEKKLNENMIQDTVEDINTGEYVDIEIYNCENDIEGLFRSVLRFMHLEPICFSEQLLNFLNRTAYNCLGTSSDLGKQFIEEIIFLNYNRLIDELKDSNEEINIHKEQVIELISRYGFPQDMERFLLEIDELPDLSKWQSVNSGMIGNLRSFFEALVRSIADKISTKTGVECPKPQGNETEIGIKRKYIKEQLELSGADNKLIDSFVTILHKEGGHTFVSERKYFVMTKNIGIEIAYFLLSIYEEKFEKS
;
A
#
# COMPACT_ATOMS: atom_id res chain seq x y z
N MET A 1 10.48 -33.05 -27.83
CA MET A 1 9.26 -33.14 -27.01
C MET A 1 9.48 -32.25 -25.79
N ILE A 2 8.53 -31.39 -25.44
CA ILE A 2 8.61 -30.61 -24.19
C ILE A 2 8.10 -31.52 -23.08
N ASP A 3 8.96 -31.79 -22.09
CA ASP A 3 8.62 -32.59 -20.92
C ASP A 3 9.12 -31.91 -19.63
N ARG A 4 8.85 -32.55 -18.48
CA ARG A 4 9.21 -32.03 -17.16
C ARG A 4 10.71 -31.76 -17.01
N GLU A 5 11.55 -32.65 -17.52
CA GLU A 5 13.01 -32.52 -17.39
C GLU A 5 13.56 -31.42 -18.29
N TYR A 6 13.00 -31.28 -19.50
CA TYR A 6 13.32 -30.16 -20.40
C TYR A 6 13.02 -28.81 -19.73
N ILE A 7 11.82 -28.64 -19.16
CA ILE A 7 11.41 -27.38 -18.51
C ILE A 7 12.34 -27.07 -17.34
N LYS A 8 12.55 -28.06 -16.45
CA LYS A 8 13.40 -27.92 -15.27
C LYS A 8 14.84 -27.55 -15.62
N LYS A 9 15.43 -28.22 -16.61
CA LYS A 9 16.80 -27.93 -17.07
C LYS A 9 16.94 -26.51 -17.58
N ASN A 10 15.99 -26.03 -18.39
CA ASN A 10 16.04 -24.69 -18.95
C ASN A 10 15.83 -23.61 -17.88
N ILE A 11 14.86 -23.79 -16.96
CA ILE A 11 14.67 -22.83 -15.85
C ILE A 11 15.93 -22.76 -14.99
N ASN A 12 16.52 -23.91 -14.62
CA ASN A 12 17.75 -23.89 -13.82
C ASN A 12 18.89 -23.14 -14.52
N LEU A 13 19.13 -23.41 -15.80
CA LEU A 13 20.15 -22.69 -16.57
C LEU A 13 19.93 -21.17 -16.55
N ILE A 14 18.68 -20.73 -16.72
CA ILE A 14 18.32 -19.30 -16.68
C ILE A 14 18.64 -18.69 -15.31
N PHE A 15 18.27 -19.37 -14.21
CA PHE A 15 18.53 -18.87 -12.84
C PHE A 15 20.01 -18.95 -12.44
N ASP A 16 20.77 -19.89 -13.00
CA ASP A 16 22.22 -19.99 -12.78
C ASP A 16 22.94 -18.81 -13.46
N VAL A 17 22.56 -18.49 -14.70
CA VAL A 17 23.03 -17.29 -15.41
C VAL A 17 22.64 -16.04 -14.62
N GLU A 18 21.43 -16.00 -14.08
CA GLU A 18 20.98 -14.85 -13.31
C GLU A 18 21.77 -14.62 -12.03
N THR A 19 21.99 -15.69 -11.27
CA THR A 19 22.82 -15.66 -10.08
C THR A 19 24.23 -15.14 -10.39
N LEU A 20 24.79 -15.54 -11.54
CA LEU A 20 26.09 -15.06 -12.00
C LEU A 20 26.04 -13.58 -12.40
N ASN A 21 24.97 -13.10 -13.04
CA ASN A 21 24.80 -11.69 -13.37
C ASN A 21 24.75 -10.82 -12.12
N ILE A 22 23.95 -11.20 -11.12
CA ILE A 22 23.85 -10.51 -9.84
C ILE A 22 25.23 -10.40 -9.17
N ARG A 23 25.97 -11.52 -9.08
CA ARG A 23 27.32 -11.54 -8.49
C ARG A 23 28.32 -10.63 -9.21
N ASN A 24 28.14 -10.45 -10.52
CA ASN A 24 28.98 -9.59 -11.35
C ASN A 24 28.50 -8.14 -11.38
N ASN A 25 27.57 -7.76 -10.49
CA ASN A 25 26.95 -6.43 -10.46
C ASN A 25 26.32 -6.02 -11.81
N LYS A 26 25.85 -7.01 -12.58
CA LYS A 26 25.03 -6.81 -13.79
C LYS A 26 23.57 -6.91 -13.41
N LEU A 27 23.17 -6.02 -12.49
CA LEU A 27 21.82 -5.93 -11.95
C LEU A 27 20.88 -5.31 -13.00
N PHE A 28 19.58 -5.48 -12.79
CA PHE A 28 18.47 -4.93 -13.59
C PHE A 28 18.83 -3.69 -14.43
N HIS A 29 18.82 -3.83 -15.76
CA HIS A 29 19.00 -2.71 -16.67
C HIS A 29 17.64 -2.30 -17.25
N TYR A 30 17.26 -1.05 -17.01
CA TYR A 30 16.15 -0.42 -17.70
C TYR A 30 16.67 0.25 -18.95
N VAL A 31 15.94 0.06 -20.04
CA VAL A 31 16.19 0.78 -21.30
C VAL A 31 14.99 1.68 -21.53
N GLU A 32 15.24 2.97 -21.70
CA GLU A 32 14.22 3.92 -22.12
C GLU A 32 13.76 3.49 -23.51
N THR A 33 12.50 3.13 -23.65
CA THR A 33 11.94 2.90 -24.98
C THR A 33 11.68 4.27 -25.58
N SER A 34 12.56 4.70 -26.49
CA SER A 34 12.24 5.81 -27.36
C SER A 34 10.99 5.40 -28.14
N SER A 35 9.82 5.94 -27.78
CA SER A 35 8.66 5.90 -28.63
C SER A 35 9.08 6.57 -29.93
N ASP A 36 9.25 5.77 -30.99
CA ASP A 36 9.76 6.21 -32.28
C ASP A 36 9.11 7.53 -32.70
N VAL A 37 9.91 8.60 -32.66
CA VAL A 37 9.62 9.75 -33.50
C VAL A 37 9.82 9.24 -34.91
N ASN A 38 8.71 9.02 -35.61
CA ASN A 38 8.66 8.94 -37.07
C ASN A 38 9.51 10.07 -37.65
N THR A 39 10.78 9.78 -37.92
CA THR A 39 11.65 10.67 -38.69
C THR A 39 11.75 10.07 -40.06
N GLU A 40 11.08 10.76 -40.97
CA GLU A 40 11.09 10.55 -42.40
C GLU A 40 12.50 10.22 -42.89
N LYS A 41 12.59 9.21 -43.76
CA LYS A 41 13.74 8.97 -44.62
C LYS A 41 14.21 10.28 -45.26
N LYS A 42 15.38 10.79 -44.87
CA LYS A 42 16.24 11.58 -45.75
C LYS A 42 17.72 11.30 -45.48
N GLY A 43 18.40 10.85 -46.53
CA GLY A 43 19.76 11.29 -46.86
C GLY A 43 20.93 10.61 -46.16
N SER A 44 21.49 9.61 -46.85
CA SER A 44 22.92 9.42 -47.12
C SER A 44 23.98 9.83 -46.07
N SER A 45 24.78 8.80 -45.72
CA SER A 45 26.19 8.83 -45.28
C SER A 45 26.50 9.23 -43.84
N GLY A 46 27.09 8.28 -43.11
CA GLY A 46 27.69 8.50 -41.79
C GLY A 46 27.48 7.29 -40.89
N ALA A 47 28.45 6.36 -40.86
CA ALA A 47 28.45 5.25 -39.92
C ALA A 47 28.59 5.79 -38.49
N TYR A 48 27.47 5.88 -37.76
CA TYR A 48 27.47 6.06 -36.32
C TYR A 48 27.51 4.70 -35.65
N THR A 49 28.69 4.29 -35.19
CA THR A 49 28.80 3.27 -34.14
C THR A 49 28.36 3.89 -32.81
N PRO A 50 27.36 3.35 -32.09
CA PRO A 50 27.03 3.82 -30.75
C PRO A 50 28.20 3.50 -29.84
N ARG A 51 28.92 4.52 -29.37
CA ARG A 51 29.88 4.37 -28.28
C ARG A 51 29.08 4.20 -26.99
N TYR A 52 28.90 2.96 -26.54
CA TYR A 52 28.48 2.69 -25.17
C TYR A 52 29.50 3.29 -24.20
N SER A 53 29.05 4.10 -23.25
CA SER A 53 29.89 4.66 -22.20
C SER A 53 30.37 3.56 -21.25
N ALA A 54 31.69 3.45 -21.05
CA ALA A 54 32.35 2.44 -20.22
C ALA A 54 32.21 2.67 -18.69
N ARG A 55 31.11 3.25 -18.23
CA ARG A 55 30.76 3.32 -16.81
C ARG A 55 29.35 2.74 -16.63
N PRO A 56 29.15 1.72 -15.77
CA PRO A 56 27.79 1.39 -15.37
C PRO A 56 27.21 2.64 -14.71
N PRO A 57 26.00 3.08 -15.09
CA PRO A 57 25.40 4.22 -14.44
C PRO A 57 25.06 3.78 -13.01
N PHE A 58 25.70 4.40 -12.03
CA PHE A 58 25.20 4.40 -10.66
C PHE A 58 23.90 5.18 -10.68
N VAL A 59 22.77 4.50 -10.50
CA VAL A 59 21.51 5.21 -10.38
C VAL A 59 20.59 4.55 -9.37
N ASP A 60 20.59 5.11 -8.17
CA ASP A 60 19.32 5.45 -7.52
C ASP A 60 18.63 6.49 -8.41
N MET A 61 17.88 6.03 -9.41
CA MET A 61 17.01 6.89 -10.18
C MET A 61 15.63 6.72 -9.58
N GLN A 62 15.10 7.78 -8.98
CA GLN A 62 13.66 7.94 -8.84
C GLN A 62 13.10 7.98 -10.27
N LEU A 63 12.75 6.81 -10.80
CA LEU A 63 12.19 6.68 -12.14
C LEU A 63 10.78 7.27 -12.12
N ASN A 64 10.51 8.21 -13.03
CA ASN A 64 9.18 8.75 -13.20
C ASN A 64 8.23 7.60 -13.63
N PRO A 65 7.14 7.31 -12.89
CA PRO A 65 6.21 6.23 -13.21
C PRO A 65 5.52 6.41 -14.58
N ASN A 66 5.57 7.62 -15.15
CA ASN A 66 5.05 7.92 -16.49
C ASN A 66 6.10 7.80 -17.61
N GLY A 67 7.34 7.42 -17.30
CA GLY A 67 8.37 7.19 -18.29
C GLY A 67 8.16 5.87 -19.04
N ASN A 68 8.37 5.87 -20.35
CA ASN A 68 8.37 4.64 -21.15
C ASN A 68 9.69 3.90 -20.93
N TRP A 69 9.77 3.12 -19.85
CA TRP A 69 10.93 2.29 -19.53
C TRP A 69 10.55 0.82 -19.68
N GLU A 70 11.35 0.05 -20.40
CA GLU A 70 11.25 -1.40 -20.41
C GLU A 70 12.41 -2.02 -19.64
N LEU A 71 12.10 -2.99 -18.78
CA LEU A 71 13.11 -3.83 -18.17
C LEU A 71 13.70 -4.76 -19.24
N GLN A 72 14.95 -4.54 -19.64
CA GLN A 72 15.66 -5.47 -20.52
C GLN A 72 16.47 -6.45 -19.68
N TRP A 73 15.92 -7.65 -19.57
CA TRP A 73 16.55 -8.74 -18.85
C TRP A 73 16.58 -9.97 -19.75
N GLU A 74 17.77 -10.36 -20.20
CA GLU A 74 17.92 -11.47 -21.14
C GLU A 74 17.38 -12.78 -20.54
N THR A 75 17.63 -13.00 -19.25
CA THR A 75 17.12 -14.15 -18.49
C THR A 75 15.60 -14.12 -18.37
N TYR A 76 14.99 -12.95 -18.12
CA TYR A 76 13.53 -12.78 -18.18
C TYR A 76 12.96 -13.06 -19.58
N THR A 77 13.59 -12.54 -20.63
CA THR A 77 13.16 -12.77 -22.02
C THR A 77 13.20 -14.25 -22.36
N ASN A 78 14.26 -14.95 -21.93
CA ASN A 78 14.39 -16.39 -22.10
C ASN A 78 13.34 -17.16 -21.29
N LEU A 79 13.05 -16.72 -20.06
CA LEU A 79 12.02 -17.29 -19.21
C LEU A 79 10.62 -17.09 -19.82
N LYS A 80 10.33 -15.91 -20.37
CA LYS A 80 9.09 -15.57 -21.08
C LYS A 80 8.93 -16.39 -22.34
N LYS A 81 9.99 -16.53 -23.15
CA LYS A 81 9.98 -17.42 -24.33
C LYS A 81 9.70 -18.87 -23.95
N LEU A 82 10.24 -19.34 -22.82
CA LEU A 82 9.96 -20.68 -22.31
C LEU A 82 8.50 -20.80 -21.84
N TYR A 83 7.99 -19.83 -21.09
CA TYR A 83 6.60 -19.78 -20.64
C TYR A 83 5.63 -19.82 -21.82
N ASN A 84 5.80 -18.96 -22.83
CA ASN A 84 4.94 -18.91 -24.02
C ASN A 84 4.89 -20.26 -24.77
N LYS A 85 5.96 -21.07 -24.71
CA LYS A 85 5.97 -22.42 -25.30
C LYS A 85 5.16 -23.44 -24.49
N VAL A 86 5.02 -23.24 -23.19
CA VAL A 86 4.38 -24.20 -22.27
C VAL A 86 3.01 -23.76 -21.77
N GLU A 87 2.64 -22.50 -21.94
CA GLU A 87 1.41 -21.90 -21.40
C GLU A 87 0.14 -22.65 -21.86
N HIS A 88 0.09 -23.06 -23.12
CA HIS A 88 -1.06 -23.77 -23.70
C HIS A 88 -1.08 -25.28 -23.39
N LEU A 89 -0.10 -25.77 -22.62
CA LEU A 89 0.04 -27.18 -22.27
C LEU A 89 -0.17 -27.33 -20.75
N PRO A 90 -1.39 -27.66 -20.26
CA PRO A 90 -1.72 -27.57 -18.83
C PRO A 90 -0.75 -28.30 -17.90
N GLY A 91 -0.32 -29.51 -18.26
CA GLY A 91 0.66 -30.28 -17.49
C GLY A 91 2.04 -29.62 -17.44
N CYS A 92 2.48 -28.98 -18.53
CA CYS A 92 3.75 -28.28 -18.61
C CYS A 92 3.69 -26.92 -17.90
N ARG A 93 2.57 -26.20 -18.03
CA ARG A 93 2.32 -24.93 -17.32
C ARG A 93 2.40 -25.14 -15.80
N LYS A 94 1.73 -26.16 -15.27
CA LYS A 94 1.80 -26.49 -13.84
C LYS A 94 3.24 -26.78 -13.40
N VAL A 95 3.96 -27.64 -14.13
CA VAL A 95 5.36 -27.94 -13.85
C VAL A 95 6.23 -26.68 -13.85
N PHE A 96 6.01 -25.77 -14.79
CA PHE A 96 6.75 -24.51 -14.88
C PHE A 96 6.50 -23.64 -13.64
N LEU A 97 5.23 -23.47 -13.24
CA LEU A 97 4.85 -22.68 -12.06
C LEU A 97 5.40 -23.32 -10.77
N ASP A 98 5.26 -24.63 -10.59
CA ASP A 98 5.79 -25.36 -9.44
C ASP A 98 7.31 -25.15 -9.26
N ILE A 99 8.05 -25.04 -10.37
CA ILE A 99 9.49 -24.77 -10.34
C ILE A 99 9.77 -23.33 -9.93
N LEU A 100 9.01 -22.35 -10.44
CA LEU A 100 9.17 -20.94 -10.05
C LEU A 100 8.82 -20.71 -8.59
N GLU A 101 7.72 -21.31 -8.11
CA GLU A 101 7.36 -21.29 -6.69
C GLU A 101 8.48 -21.87 -5.84
N LYS A 102 9.07 -23.00 -6.25
CA LYS A 102 10.22 -23.58 -5.54
C LYS A 102 11.46 -22.68 -5.57
N LYS A 103 11.70 -21.96 -6.67
CA LYS A 103 12.80 -20.97 -6.75
C LYS A 103 12.55 -19.80 -5.80
N LEU A 104 11.30 -19.35 -5.69
CA LEU A 104 10.90 -18.28 -4.79
C LEU A 104 10.92 -18.72 -3.31
N SER A 105 10.51 -19.95 -2.99
CA SER A 105 10.56 -20.46 -1.62
C SER A 105 11.99 -20.73 -1.14
N ASN A 106 12.94 -20.93 -2.06
CA ASN A 106 14.34 -21.15 -1.73
C ASN A 106 15.13 -19.84 -1.82
N LEU A 107 14.69 -18.82 -1.07
CA LEU A 107 15.39 -17.54 -1.02
C LEU A 107 16.84 -17.75 -0.59
N GLY A 108 17.74 -17.03 -1.26
CA GLY A 108 19.15 -16.92 -0.92
C GLY A 108 19.66 -15.55 -1.27
N ALA A 109 20.15 -14.83 -0.26
CA ALA A 109 20.79 -13.54 -0.39
C ALA A 109 22.13 -13.63 -1.15
N ILE A 110 22.39 -12.64 -1.99
CA ILE A 110 23.65 -12.44 -2.70
C ILE A 110 24.14 -11.05 -2.31
N SER A 111 25.26 -11.01 -1.59
CA SER A 111 25.94 -9.75 -1.25
C SER A 111 26.78 -9.29 -2.44
N VAL A 112 26.53 -8.06 -2.91
CA VAL A 112 27.21 -7.43 -4.04
C VAL A 112 27.91 -6.16 -3.57
N SER A 113 29.21 -6.03 -3.85
CA SER A 113 29.98 -4.86 -3.44
C SER A 113 29.57 -3.61 -4.23
N THR A 114 29.14 -2.56 -3.53
CA THR A 114 28.69 -1.29 -4.13
C THR A 114 29.80 -0.23 -4.13
N HIS A 115 30.72 -0.28 -3.16
CA HIS A 115 31.89 0.58 -3.12
C HIS A 115 33.16 -0.24 -2.85
N ILE A 116 34.17 0.00 -3.67
CA ILE A 116 35.52 -0.55 -3.51
C ILE A 116 36.43 0.62 -3.14
N ASP A 117 37.16 0.47 -2.03
CA ASP A 117 38.17 1.44 -1.65
C ASP A 117 39.22 1.54 -2.76
N SER A 118 39.36 2.76 -3.31
CA SER A 118 40.28 3.05 -4.41
C SER A 118 41.74 2.69 -4.10
N ARG A 119 42.15 2.76 -2.83
CA ARG A 119 43.51 2.55 -2.33
C ARG A 119 43.79 1.08 -2.04
N THR A 120 42.90 0.43 -1.30
CA THR A 120 43.11 -0.97 -0.85
C THR A 120 42.55 -2.00 -1.82
N LYS A 121 41.67 -1.58 -2.75
CA LYS A 121 40.86 -2.46 -3.62
C LYS A 121 39.94 -3.41 -2.83
N ILE A 122 39.69 -3.13 -1.55
CA ILE A 122 38.81 -3.92 -0.69
C ILE A 122 37.38 -3.33 -0.77
N PRO A 123 36.34 -4.17 -0.89
CA PRO A 123 34.96 -3.72 -0.74
C PRO A 123 34.69 -3.11 0.64
N ILE A 124 34.12 -1.90 0.66
CA ILE A 124 33.78 -1.18 1.90
C ILE A 124 32.26 -1.04 2.12
N ALA A 125 31.45 -1.33 1.09
CA ALA A 125 30.00 -1.35 1.19
C ALA A 125 29.43 -2.48 0.31
N HIS A 126 28.32 -3.06 0.76
CA HIS A 126 27.63 -4.15 0.09
C HIS A 126 26.13 -3.89 0.08
N GLU A 127 25.46 -4.34 -0.98
CA GLU A 127 24.01 -4.40 -1.08
C GLU A 127 23.57 -5.87 -1.19
N LEU A 128 22.45 -6.21 -0.55
CA LEU A 128 21.85 -7.54 -0.63
C LEU A 128 20.88 -7.60 -1.81
N HIS A 129 21.01 -8.66 -2.62
CA HIS A 129 20.06 -9.01 -3.66
C HIS A 129 19.54 -10.42 -3.46
N SER A 130 18.41 -10.78 -4.07
CA SER A 130 17.88 -12.14 -4.01
C SER A 130 18.04 -12.86 -5.35
N SER A 131 18.51 -14.10 -5.27
CA SER A 131 18.47 -15.04 -6.41
C SER A 131 17.04 -15.37 -6.86
N ALA A 132 16.03 -15.04 -6.05
CA ALA A 132 14.62 -15.29 -6.34
C ALA A 132 13.88 -14.10 -6.97
N SER A 133 14.52 -12.93 -7.10
CA SER A 133 13.86 -11.73 -7.64
C SER A 133 13.30 -11.94 -9.05
N LEU A 134 13.95 -12.79 -9.88
CA LEU A 134 13.45 -13.19 -11.20
C LEU A 134 12.15 -14.00 -11.11
N ALA A 135 12.08 -14.94 -10.17
CA ALA A 135 10.88 -15.75 -9.96
C ALA A 135 9.72 -14.86 -9.50
N PHE A 136 9.97 -13.98 -8.53
CA PHE A 136 8.98 -13.03 -8.04
C PHE A 136 8.43 -12.16 -9.17
N TYR A 137 9.32 -11.47 -9.90
CA TYR A 137 8.91 -10.57 -10.98
C TYR A 137 8.17 -11.33 -12.08
N PHE A 138 8.64 -12.52 -12.47
CA PHE A 138 7.97 -13.30 -13.49
C PHE A 138 6.54 -13.69 -13.07
N LEU A 139 6.37 -14.23 -11.84
CA LEU A 139 5.06 -14.60 -11.30
C LEU A 139 4.13 -13.38 -11.19
N LEU A 140 4.68 -12.21 -10.86
CA LEU A 140 3.94 -10.95 -10.81
C LEU A 140 3.39 -10.59 -12.22
N LYS A 141 4.22 -10.68 -13.26
CA LYS A 141 3.85 -10.35 -14.65
C LYS A 141 2.77 -11.26 -15.25
N ILE A 142 2.71 -12.52 -14.82
CA ILE A 142 1.70 -13.49 -15.28
C ILE A 142 0.51 -13.59 -14.32
N ASP A 143 0.35 -12.62 -13.42
CA ASP A 143 -0.75 -12.50 -12.45
C ASP A 143 -0.94 -13.72 -11.53
N CYS A 144 0.16 -14.38 -11.16
CA CYS A 144 0.16 -15.55 -10.28
C CYS A 144 0.40 -15.16 -8.80
N LYS A 145 -0.39 -14.23 -8.27
CA LYS A 145 -0.24 -13.67 -6.91
C LYS A 145 -0.29 -14.73 -5.80
N ASN A 146 -1.17 -15.72 -5.92
CA ASN A 146 -1.29 -16.80 -4.93
C ASN A 146 -0.02 -17.66 -4.85
N ALA A 147 0.66 -17.87 -5.98
CA ALA A 147 1.93 -18.58 -6.03
C ALA A 147 3.05 -17.81 -5.31
N ILE A 148 3.06 -16.48 -5.45
CA ILE A 148 3.98 -15.60 -4.71
C ILE A 148 3.74 -15.71 -3.20
N ILE A 149 2.50 -15.52 -2.77
CA ILE A 149 2.11 -15.57 -1.36
C ILE A 149 2.47 -16.93 -0.77
N GLY A 150 2.03 -18.03 -1.40
CA GLY A 150 2.29 -19.37 -0.90
C GLY A 150 3.78 -19.73 -0.83
N ALA A 151 4.58 -19.30 -1.80
CA ALA A 151 6.03 -19.53 -1.79
C ALA A 151 6.74 -18.76 -0.66
N LEU A 152 6.33 -17.52 -0.41
CA LEU A 152 6.91 -16.69 0.66
C LEU A 152 6.45 -17.16 2.04
N GLU A 153 5.17 -17.49 2.22
CA GLU A 153 4.67 -18.08 3.48
C GLU A 153 5.41 -19.37 3.82
N LYS A 154 5.64 -20.22 2.82
CA LYS A 154 6.43 -21.43 3.01
C LYS A 154 7.84 -21.12 3.53
N LYS A 155 8.56 -20.17 2.92
CA LYS A 155 9.90 -19.77 3.37
C LYS A 155 9.86 -19.19 4.78
N LEU A 156 8.87 -18.35 5.09
CA LEU A 156 8.71 -17.76 6.42
C LEU A 156 8.50 -18.86 7.48
N ASN A 157 7.58 -19.78 7.23
CA ASN A 157 7.29 -20.89 8.14
C ASN A 157 8.48 -21.84 8.33
N GLU A 158 9.29 -22.07 7.29
CA GLU A 158 10.52 -22.88 7.38
C GLU A 158 11.61 -22.24 8.26
N ASN A 159 11.56 -20.91 8.45
CA ASN A 159 12.56 -20.14 9.20
C ASN A 159 12.00 -19.48 10.46
N MET A 160 10.73 -19.74 10.80
CA MET A 160 10.08 -19.23 11.99
C MET A 160 10.47 -20.07 13.21
N ILE A 161 10.96 -19.40 14.24
CA ILE A 161 11.20 -19.94 15.57
C ILE A 161 10.21 -19.25 16.50
N GLN A 162 9.43 -20.05 17.23
CA GLN A 162 8.65 -19.54 18.35
C GLN A 162 9.55 -19.44 19.57
N ASP A 163 9.58 -18.27 20.18
CA ASP A 163 10.27 -18.02 21.44
C ASP A 163 9.31 -17.33 22.41
N THR A 164 9.58 -17.39 23.70
CA THR A 164 8.75 -16.75 24.72
C THR A 164 9.63 -15.78 25.50
N VAL A 165 9.32 -14.49 25.42
CA VAL A 165 10.09 -13.42 26.07
C VAL A 165 9.25 -12.78 27.17
N GLU A 166 9.86 -12.57 28.32
CA GLU A 166 9.24 -11.81 29.41
C GLU A 166 9.24 -10.32 29.04
N ASP A 167 8.05 -9.71 28.93
CA ASP A 167 7.91 -8.28 28.73
C ASP A 167 8.42 -7.55 29.97
N ILE A 168 9.48 -6.75 29.79
CA ILE A 168 10.18 -6.03 30.85
C ILE A 168 9.25 -5.07 31.61
N ASN A 169 8.16 -4.61 30.98
CA ASN A 169 7.24 -3.65 31.56
C ASN A 169 6.10 -4.32 32.35
N THR A 170 5.68 -5.52 31.94
CA THR A 170 4.51 -6.19 32.55
C THR A 170 4.89 -7.43 33.36
N GLY A 171 6.07 -8.02 33.15
CA GLY A 171 6.49 -9.31 33.69
C GLY A 171 5.72 -10.50 33.09
N GLU A 172 4.93 -10.26 32.04
CA GLU A 172 4.18 -11.31 31.36
C GLU A 172 5.04 -11.95 30.26
N TYR A 173 4.90 -13.27 30.12
CA TYR A 173 5.55 -14.03 29.06
C TYR A 173 4.74 -13.85 27.76
N VAL A 174 5.36 -13.26 26.75
CA VAL A 174 4.78 -13.05 25.43
C VAL A 174 5.46 -13.98 24.43
N ASP A 175 4.65 -14.76 23.72
CA ASP A 175 5.14 -15.56 22.60
C ASP A 175 5.48 -14.64 21.43
N ILE A 176 6.72 -14.73 20.95
CA ILE A 176 7.23 -14.00 19.79
C ILE A 176 7.62 -14.97 18.67
N GLU A 177 7.49 -14.50 17.44
CA GLU A 177 7.95 -15.21 16.25
C GLU A 177 9.24 -14.56 15.75
N ILE A 178 10.32 -15.34 15.75
CA ILE A 178 11.63 -14.92 15.26
C ILE A 178 11.86 -15.57 13.88
N TYR A 179 12.22 -14.77 12.87
CA TYR A 179 12.39 -15.25 11.50
C TYR A 179 13.88 -15.26 11.09
N ASN A 180 14.49 -16.45 11.00
CA ASN A 180 15.90 -16.64 10.64
C ASN A 180 16.18 -16.54 9.12
N CYS A 181 15.55 -15.57 8.45
CA CYS A 181 15.73 -15.34 7.01
C CYS A 181 15.83 -13.84 6.66
N GLU A 182 16.22 -12.99 7.61
CA GLU A 182 16.26 -11.53 7.45
C GLU A 182 17.04 -11.10 6.20
N ASN A 183 18.27 -11.56 6.02
CA ASN A 183 19.10 -11.21 4.86
C ASN A 183 18.49 -11.66 3.52
N ASP A 184 17.89 -12.87 3.51
CA ASP A 184 17.24 -13.44 2.32
C ASP A 184 16.02 -12.63 1.91
N ILE A 185 15.23 -12.19 2.90
CA ILE A 185 14.04 -11.36 2.74
C ILE A 185 14.45 -9.94 2.34
N GLU A 186 15.46 -9.35 2.99
CA GLU A 186 15.96 -8.01 2.67
C GLU A 186 16.37 -7.90 1.20
N GLY A 187 17.17 -8.86 0.71
CA GLY A 187 17.61 -8.87 -0.68
C GLY A 187 16.46 -8.99 -1.69
N LEU A 188 15.38 -9.69 -1.33
CA LEU A 188 14.17 -9.77 -2.15
C LEU A 188 13.41 -8.45 -2.09
N PHE A 189 13.19 -7.89 -0.90
CA PHE A 189 12.38 -6.69 -0.70
C PHE A 189 12.99 -5.45 -1.36
N ARG A 190 14.32 -5.33 -1.42
CA ARG A 190 15.00 -4.32 -2.24
C ARG A 190 14.60 -4.41 -3.72
N SER A 191 14.46 -5.62 -4.25
CA SER A 191 14.02 -5.82 -5.64
C SER A 191 12.53 -5.54 -5.79
N VAL A 192 11.70 -5.96 -4.83
CA VAL A 192 10.25 -5.73 -4.82
C VAL A 192 9.92 -4.24 -4.78
N LEU A 193 10.64 -3.44 -3.97
CA LEU A 193 10.46 -2.00 -3.90
C LEU A 193 10.68 -1.34 -5.28
N ARG A 194 11.72 -1.75 -6.00
CA ARG A 194 11.95 -1.29 -7.37
C ARG A 194 10.78 -1.66 -8.29
N PHE A 195 10.27 -2.89 -8.18
CA PHE A 195 9.12 -3.33 -8.98
C PHE A 195 7.84 -2.54 -8.66
N MET A 196 7.61 -2.17 -7.39
CA MET A 196 6.46 -1.36 -6.97
C MET A 196 6.44 0.01 -7.65
N HIS A 197 7.58 0.70 -7.68
CA HIS A 197 7.71 1.99 -8.37
C HIS A 197 7.46 1.89 -9.87
N LEU A 198 7.87 0.78 -10.49
CA LEU A 198 7.87 0.63 -11.94
C LEU A 198 6.55 0.10 -12.50
N GLU A 199 5.93 -0.84 -11.81
CA GLU A 199 4.73 -1.52 -12.27
C GLU A 199 3.67 -1.56 -11.16
N PRO A 200 3.24 -0.39 -10.65
CA PRO A 200 2.33 -0.29 -9.52
C PRO A 200 1.02 -1.06 -9.73
N ILE A 201 0.55 -1.11 -10.98
CA ILE A 201 -0.69 -1.77 -11.39
C ILE A 201 -0.66 -3.29 -11.12
N CYS A 202 0.51 -3.92 -11.12
CA CYS A 202 0.63 -5.37 -10.93
C CYS A 202 0.42 -5.81 -9.47
N PHE A 203 0.51 -4.90 -8.49
CA PHE A 203 0.51 -5.23 -7.07
C PHE A 203 -0.86 -5.17 -6.42
N SER A 204 -1.74 -6.16 -6.57
CA SER A 204 -3.09 -6.15 -5.93
C SER A 204 -3.07 -5.84 -4.43
N GLU A 205 -4.19 -5.35 -3.88
CA GLU A 205 -4.35 -5.08 -2.43
C GLU A 205 -3.98 -6.29 -1.56
N GLN A 206 -4.43 -7.49 -1.92
CA GLN A 206 -4.08 -8.72 -1.20
C GLN A 206 -2.56 -8.95 -1.13
N LEU A 207 -1.85 -8.71 -2.25
CA LEU A 207 -0.39 -8.85 -2.31
C LEU A 207 0.30 -7.75 -1.50
N LEU A 208 -0.16 -6.50 -1.57
CA LEU A 208 0.38 -5.40 -0.78
C LEU A 208 0.22 -5.64 0.72
N ASN A 209 -0.96 -6.09 1.16
CA ASN A 209 -1.23 -6.42 2.56
C ASN A 209 -0.33 -7.56 3.04
N PHE A 210 -0.14 -8.59 2.22
CA PHE A 210 0.79 -9.68 2.52
C PHE A 210 2.23 -9.17 2.66
N LEU A 211 2.71 -8.42 1.67
CA LEU A 211 4.08 -7.88 1.68
C LEU A 211 4.31 -6.91 2.83
N ASN A 212 3.30 -6.11 3.22
CA ASN A 212 3.36 -5.23 4.38
C ASN A 212 3.59 -6.02 5.67
N ARG A 213 2.80 -7.08 5.88
CA ARG A 213 2.94 -7.97 7.04
C ARG A 213 4.32 -8.63 7.06
N THR A 214 4.80 -9.11 5.92
CA THR A 214 6.13 -9.72 5.82
C THR A 214 7.25 -8.71 6.08
N ALA A 215 7.16 -7.49 5.54
CA ALA A 215 8.14 -6.43 5.83
C ALA A 215 8.20 -6.12 7.33
N TYR A 216 7.02 -5.96 7.95
CA TYR A 216 6.92 -5.68 9.38
C TYR A 216 7.58 -6.78 10.22
N ASN A 217 7.29 -8.05 9.92
CA ASN A 217 7.79 -9.19 10.68
C ASN A 217 9.29 -9.47 10.47
N CYS A 218 9.82 -9.23 9.27
CA CYS A 218 11.18 -9.66 8.91
C CYS A 218 12.22 -8.54 8.85
N LEU A 219 11.80 -7.30 8.57
CA LEU A 219 12.71 -6.15 8.43
C LEU A 219 12.59 -5.18 9.61
N GLY A 220 11.48 -5.23 10.35
CA GLY A 220 11.14 -4.27 11.38
C GLY A 220 10.85 -2.86 10.84
N THR A 221 10.12 -2.07 11.63
CA THR A 221 9.79 -0.67 11.29
C THR A 221 10.93 0.32 11.52
N SER A 222 12.00 -0.12 12.19
CA SER A 222 13.19 0.67 12.46
C SER A 222 14.20 0.65 11.31
N SER A 223 14.16 -0.35 10.43
CA SER A 223 15.06 -0.42 9.28
C SER A 223 14.67 0.60 8.20
N ASP A 224 15.68 1.18 7.55
CA ASP A 224 15.49 2.15 6.46
C ASP A 224 14.69 1.54 5.30
N LEU A 225 15.01 0.30 4.94
CA LEU A 225 14.27 -0.44 3.92
C LEU A 225 12.81 -0.69 4.32
N GLY A 226 12.55 -1.07 5.58
CA GLY A 226 11.20 -1.29 6.10
C GLY A 226 10.35 -0.03 6.01
N LYS A 227 10.92 1.13 6.36
CA LYS A 227 10.24 2.44 6.23
C LYS A 227 9.90 2.78 4.79
N GLN A 228 10.89 2.72 3.89
CA GLN A 228 10.69 3.00 2.47
C GLN A 228 9.61 2.10 1.86
N PHE A 229 9.59 0.83 2.26
CA PHE A 229 8.61 -0.15 1.77
C PHE A 229 7.18 0.16 2.24
N ILE A 230 7.03 0.52 3.52
CA ILE A 230 5.73 0.92 4.09
C ILE A 230 5.23 2.21 3.42
N GLU A 231 6.10 3.20 3.25
CA GLU A 231 5.78 4.45 2.55
C GLU A 231 5.30 4.20 1.13
N GLU A 232 5.97 3.32 0.39
CA GLU A 232 5.58 2.97 -0.98
C GLU A 232 4.23 2.23 -1.01
N ILE A 233 3.98 1.29 -0.11
CA ILE A 233 2.66 0.63 -0.02
C ILE A 233 1.56 1.66 0.26
N ILE A 234 1.80 2.61 1.17
CA ILE A 234 0.86 3.69 1.46
C ILE A 234 0.61 4.52 0.20
N PHE A 235 1.66 4.89 -0.53
CA PHE A 235 1.57 5.64 -1.79
C PHE A 235 0.78 4.87 -2.87
N LEU A 236 1.00 3.56 -3.02
CA LEU A 236 0.25 2.75 -4.00
C LEU A 236 -1.23 2.62 -3.65
N ASN A 237 -1.54 2.35 -2.39
CA ASN A 237 -2.92 2.29 -1.91
C ASN A 237 -3.61 3.66 -2.04
N TYR A 238 -2.86 4.73 -1.81
CA TYR A 238 -3.32 6.09 -2.02
C TYR A 238 -3.72 6.35 -3.49
N ASN A 239 -2.84 6.03 -4.44
CA ASN A 239 -3.13 6.22 -5.86
C ASN A 239 -4.29 5.34 -6.36
N ARG A 240 -4.44 4.14 -5.81
CA ARG A 240 -5.61 3.30 -6.11
C ARG A 240 -6.91 3.91 -5.65
N LEU A 241 -6.92 4.41 -4.41
CA LEU A 241 -8.09 5.09 -3.88
C LEU A 241 -8.45 6.30 -4.74
N ILE A 242 -7.44 7.07 -5.18
CA ILE A 242 -7.62 8.14 -6.16
C ILE A 242 -8.32 7.64 -7.43
N ASP A 243 -7.85 6.54 -8.02
CA ASP A 243 -8.40 5.98 -9.26
C ASP A 243 -9.82 5.43 -9.08
N GLU A 244 -10.09 4.71 -7.98
CA GLU A 244 -11.43 4.21 -7.65
C GLU A 244 -12.43 5.34 -7.43
N LEU A 245 -11.95 6.47 -6.90
CA LEU A 245 -12.77 7.66 -6.69
C LEU A 245 -12.91 8.51 -7.95
N LYS A 246 -12.09 8.36 -8.99
CA LYS A 246 -12.22 9.17 -10.24
C LYS A 246 -13.62 9.10 -10.84
N ASP A 247 -14.26 7.94 -10.77
CA ASP A 247 -15.59 7.68 -11.33
C ASP A 247 -16.70 7.63 -10.26
N SER A 248 -16.39 7.81 -8.98
CA SER A 248 -17.42 7.78 -7.94
C SER A 248 -18.25 9.07 -7.96
N ASN A 249 -19.55 8.91 -7.75
CA ASN A 249 -20.50 10.01 -7.82
C ASN A 249 -20.24 11.01 -6.69
N GLU A 250 -19.85 12.24 -7.06
CA GLU A 250 -19.57 13.36 -6.14
C GLU A 250 -20.84 13.91 -5.47
N GLU A 251 -22.03 13.36 -5.77
CA GLU A 251 -23.34 13.84 -5.30
C GLU A 251 -23.95 13.02 -4.14
N ILE A 252 -23.18 12.29 -3.35
CA ILE A 252 -23.74 11.63 -2.15
C ILE A 252 -23.96 12.68 -1.03
N ASN A 253 -24.99 13.50 -1.15
CA ASN A 253 -25.40 14.39 -0.06
C ASN A 253 -26.92 14.39 0.10
N ILE A 254 -27.51 13.18 0.09
CA ILE A 254 -28.96 13.00 0.02
C ILE A 254 -29.60 13.42 1.34
N HIS A 255 -28.88 13.27 2.46
CA HIS A 255 -29.46 13.44 3.80
C HIS A 255 -29.08 14.73 4.53
N LYS A 256 -28.46 15.71 3.86
CA LYS A 256 -28.05 16.98 4.50
C LYS A 256 -29.20 17.67 5.22
N GLU A 257 -30.32 17.81 4.54
CA GLU A 257 -31.50 18.53 5.03
C GLU A 257 -32.10 17.81 6.24
N GLN A 258 -32.10 16.47 6.22
CA GLN A 258 -32.53 15.62 7.31
C GLN A 258 -31.58 15.72 8.51
N VAL A 259 -30.27 15.80 8.29
CA VAL A 259 -29.29 16.02 9.38
C VAL A 259 -29.53 17.38 10.04
N ILE A 260 -29.73 18.44 9.25
CA ILE A 260 -30.08 19.76 9.77
C ILE A 260 -31.36 19.68 10.60
N GLU A 261 -32.41 19.05 10.07
CA GLU A 261 -33.67 18.90 10.78
C GLU A 261 -33.52 18.16 12.13
N LEU A 262 -32.76 17.07 12.16
CA LEU A 262 -32.50 16.29 13.39
C LEU A 262 -31.69 17.12 14.41
N ILE A 263 -30.69 17.87 13.95
CA ILE A 263 -29.88 18.76 14.81
C ILE A 263 -30.78 19.82 15.47
N SER A 264 -31.60 20.52 14.68
CA SER A 264 -32.47 21.57 15.19
C SER A 264 -33.57 21.01 16.10
N ARG A 265 -34.21 19.90 15.71
CA ARG A 265 -35.31 19.26 16.45
C ARG A 265 -34.90 18.81 17.84
N TYR A 266 -33.72 18.22 17.98
CA TYR A 266 -33.26 17.63 19.25
C TYR A 266 -32.35 18.55 20.06
N GLY A 267 -32.21 19.81 19.66
CA GLY A 267 -31.44 20.83 20.38
C GLY A 267 -29.96 20.46 20.48
N PHE A 268 -29.38 20.02 19.36
CA PHE A 268 -27.94 19.95 19.18
C PHE A 268 -27.35 21.36 18.97
N PRO A 269 -26.03 21.57 19.14
CA PRO A 269 -25.42 22.90 19.00
C PRO A 269 -25.72 23.56 17.64
N GLN A 270 -26.20 24.82 17.67
CA GLN A 270 -26.55 25.58 16.47
C GLN A 270 -25.38 25.81 15.51
N ASP A 271 -24.14 25.80 16.01
CA ASP A 271 -22.95 25.90 15.16
C ASP A 271 -22.82 24.73 14.18
N MET A 272 -23.40 23.56 14.47
CA MET A 272 -23.44 22.42 13.54
C MET A 272 -24.38 22.68 12.36
N GLU A 273 -25.57 23.20 12.66
CA GLU A 273 -26.55 23.59 11.63
C GLU A 273 -25.96 24.68 10.73
N ARG A 274 -25.36 25.72 11.34
CA ARG A 274 -24.70 26.79 10.60
C ARG A 274 -23.59 26.26 9.70
N PHE A 275 -22.74 25.37 10.22
CA PHE A 275 -21.69 24.73 9.42
C PHE A 275 -22.25 23.97 8.22
N LEU A 276 -23.33 23.19 8.40
CA LEU A 276 -23.94 22.45 7.30
C LEU A 276 -24.59 23.39 6.27
N LEU A 277 -25.21 24.49 6.68
CA LEU A 277 -25.73 25.48 5.72
C LEU A 277 -24.58 26.10 4.90
N GLU A 278 -23.51 26.50 5.56
CA GLU A 278 -22.37 27.19 4.95
C GLU A 278 -21.47 26.29 4.11
N ILE A 279 -21.38 24.97 4.39
CA ILE A 279 -20.38 24.10 3.73
C ILE A 279 -20.57 23.95 2.22
N ASP A 280 -21.78 24.25 1.71
CA ASP A 280 -22.07 24.27 0.27
C ASP A 280 -22.03 25.70 -0.32
N GLU A 281 -22.13 26.74 0.51
CA GLU A 281 -22.11 28.16 0.09
C GLU A 281 -20.69 28.71 -0.11
N LEU A 282 -19.67 27.94 0.30
CA LEU A 282 -18.27 28.30 0.07
C LEU A 282 -18.03 28.47 -1.45
N PRO A 283 -17.57 29.65 -1.88
CA PRO A 283 -17.96 30.26 -3.15
C PRO A 283 -17.54 29.43 -4.35
N ASP A 284 -18.50 29.19 -5.25
CA ASP A 284 -18.33 28.79 -6.65
C ASP A 284 -17.01 28.03 -6.91
N LEU A 285 -16.96 26.81 -6.36
CA LEU A 285 -15.81 25.89 -6.31
C LEU A 285 -15.22 25.52 -7.69
N SER A 286 -15.80 26.04 -8.77
CA SER A 286 -15.30 25.92 -10.15
C SER A 286 -13.90 26.51 -10.37
N LYS A 287 -13.37 27.34 -9.45
CA LYS A 287 -12.07 28.01 -9.62
C LYS A 287 -10.91 27.49 -8.76
N TRP A 288 -11.15 26.56 -7.82
CA TRP A 288 -10.13 26.10 -6.87
C TRP A 288 -9.76 24.64 -7.13
N GLN A 289 -8.50 24.39 -7.52
CA GLN A 289 -7.94 23.03 -7.62
C GLN A 289 -7.68 22.43 -6.22
N SER A 290 -7.32 23.27 -5.25
CA SER A 290 -7.05 22.89 -3.87
C SER A 290 -7.98 23.61 -2.89
N VAL A 291 -8.50 22.90 -1.91
CA VAL A 291 -9.31 23.35 -0.77
C VAL A 291 -8.40 23.90 0.33
N ASN A 292 -8.84 24.97 0.99
CA ASN A 292 -8.11 25.55 2.12
C ASN A 292 -8.11 24.58 3.32
N SER A 293 -6.96 24.39 3.98
CA SER A 293 -6.80 23.53 5.16
C SER A 293 -7.80 23.84 6.29
N GLY A 294 -8.28 25.09 6.36
CA GLY A 294 -9.36 25.49 7.28
C GLY A 294 -10.68 24.73 7.09
N MET A 295 -11.04 24.34 5.86
CA MET A 295 -12.31 23.63 5.59
C MET A 295 -12.28 22.19 6.13
N ILE A 296 -11.14 21.52 6.03
CA ILE A 296 -10.93 20.19 6.63
C ILE A 296 -10.98 20.29 8.16
N GLY A 297 -10.37 21.34 8.71
CA GLY A 297 -10.44 21.64 10.15
C GLY A 297 -11.88 21.84 10.64
N ASN A 298 -12.71 22.55 9.87
CA ASN A 298 -14.12 22.73 10.19
C ASN A 298 -14.91 21.41 10.12
N LEU A 299 -14.67 20.57 9.10
CA LEU A 299 -15.31 19.25 9.00
C LEU A 299 -14.94 18.33 10.16
N ARG A 300 -13.66 18.32 10.57
CA ARG A 300 -13.22 17.61 11.77
C ARG A 300 -13.92 18.13 13.03
N SER A 301 -14.01 19.45 13.17
CA SER A 301 -14.64 20.11 14.32
C SER A 301 -16.13 19.79 14.41
N PHE A 302 -16.84 19.78 13.26
CA PHE A 302 -18.22 19.32 13.16
C PHE A 302 -18.38 17.89 13.68
N PHE A 303 -17.53 16.97 13.23
CA PHE A 303 -17.56 15.56 13.64
C PHE A 303 -17.31 15.38 15.14
N GLU A 304 -16.30 16.05 15.68
CA GLU A 304 -16.00 16.01 17.11
C GLU A 304 -17.17 16.55 17.93
N ALA A 305 -17.76 17.67 17.51
CA ALA A 305 -18.91 18.26 18.18
C ALA A 305 -20.13 17.31 18.13
N LEU A 306 -20.37 16.65 16.99
CA LEU A 306 -21.46 15.70 16.82
C LEU A 306 -21.31 14.53 17.80
N VAL A 307 -20.13 13.91 17.83
CA VAL A 307 -19.81 12.82 18.77
C VAL A 307 -19.99 13.27 20.21
N ARG A 308 -19.47 14.45 20.59
CA ARG A 308 -19.65 14.98 21.95
C ARG A 308 -21.12 15.12 22.31
N SER A 309 -21.89 15.74 21.42
CA SER A 309 -23.30 16.05 21.65
C SER A 309 -24.17 14.80 21.72
N ILE A 310 -23.94 13.80 20.85
CA ILE A 310 -24.67 12.52 20.91
C ILE A 310 -24.37 11.82 22.24
N ALA A 311 -23.09 11.73 22.63
CA ALA A 311 -22.72 11.08 23.89
C ALA A 311 -23.37 11.77 25.11
N ASP A 312 -23.38 13.10 25.14
CA ASP A 312 -23.97 13.88 26.25
C ASP A 312 -25.50 13.71 26.29
N LYS A 313 -26.16 13.68 25.13
CA LYS A 313 -27.60 13.44 25.02
C LYS A 313 -27.99 12.03 25.45
N ILE A 314 -27.24 11.02 25.04
CA ILE A 314 -27.43 9.64 25.49
C ILE A 314 -27.26 9.58 27.02
N SER A 315 -26.19 10.14 27.56
CA SER A 315 -25.94 10.14 29.02
C SER A 315 -27.07 10.81 29.79
N THR A 316 -27.61 11.92 29.27
CA THR A 316 -28.76 12.62 29.86
C THR A 316 -30.04 11.79 29.80
N LYS A 317 -30.27 11.04 28.70
CA LYS A 317 -31.47 10.23 28.49
C LYS A 317 -31.45 8.90 29.26
N THR A 318 -30.31 8.22 29.31
CA THR A 318 -30.16 6.92 29.97
C THR A 318 -29.79 7.03 31.45
N GLY A 319 -29.24 8.17 31.87
CA GLY A 319 -28.65 8.34 33.19
C GLY A 319 -27.30 7.60 33.37
N VAL A 320 -26.80 6.95 32.32
CA VAL A 320 -25.51 6.26 32.34
C VAL A 320 -24.42 7.27 31.95
N GLU A 321 -23.51 7.58 32.87
CA GLU A 321 -22.42 8.51 32.57
C GLU A 321 -21.45 7.94 31.53
N CYS A 322 -21.00 8.81 30.61
CA CYS A 322 -19.90 8.48 29.71
C CYS A 322 -18.60 8.29 30.53
N PRO A 323 -17.85 7.20 30.31
CA PRO A 323 -16.59 6.97 31.00
C PRO A 323 -15.61 8.14 30.84
N LYS A 324 -14.81 8.40 31.87
CA LYS A 324 -13.73 9.40 31.82
C LYS A 324 -12.46 8.80 31.19
N PRO A 325 -11.63 9.61 30.52
CA PRO A 325 -10.34 9.16 29.99
C PRO A 325 -9.42 8.51 31.01
N GLN A 326 -8.88 7.34 30.65
CA GLN A 326 -7.86 6.64 31.42
C GLN A 326 -6.57 6.50 30.60
N GLY A 327 -5.42 6.81 31.23
CA GLY A 327 -4.11 6.68 30.60
C GLY A 327 -3.97 7.52 29.32
N ASN A 328 -3.68 6.85 28.20
CA ASN A 328 -3.42 7.47 26.90
C ASN A 328 -4.67 7.56 26.00
N GLU A 329 -5.87 7.28 26.52
CA GLU A 329 -7.10 7.35 25.73
C GLU A 329 -7.49 8.80 25.40
N THR A 330 -7.97 9.02 24.18
CA THR A 330 -8.49 10.32 23.76
C THR A 330 -9.97 10.46 24.15
N GLU A 331 -10.38 11.67 24.56
CA GLU A 331 -11.77 11.99 24.91
C GLU A 331 -12.77 11.56 23.82
N ILE A 332 -12.46 11.89 22.56
CA ILE A 332 -13.28 11.54 21.39
C ILE A 332 -13.30 10.03 21.15
N GLY A 333 -12.17 9.32 21.37
CA GLY A 333 -12.12 7.86 21.27
C GLY A 333 -13.09 7.18 22.22
N ILE A 334 -13.14 7.64 23.47
CA ILE A 334 -14.03 7.07 24.50
C ILE A 334 -15.49 7.39 24.20
N LYS A 335 -15.81 8.64 23.84
CA LYS A 335 -17.17 9.01 23.48
C LYS A 335 -17.69 8.20 22.29
N ARG A 336 -16.85 7.89 21.29
CA ARG A 336 -17.24 6.99 20.18
C ARG A 336 -17.49 5.55 20.65
N LYS A 337 -16.63 5.00 21.53
CA LYS A 337 -16.85 3.67 22.11
C LYS A 337 -18.15 3.62 22.92
N TYR A 338 -18.42 4.65 23.70
CA TYR A 338 -19.66 4.80 24.45
C TYR A 338 -20.88 4.86 23.50
N ILE A 339 -20.83 5.67 22.44
CA ILE A 339 -21.89 5.73 21.42
C ILE A 339 -22.11 4.37 20.77
N LYS A 340 -21.04 3.65 20.40
CA LYS A 340 -21.14 2.30 19.82
C LYS A 340 -21.94 1.37 20.74
N GLU A 341 -21.60 1.34 22.02
CA GLU A 341 -22.24 0.48 23.02
C GLU A 341 -23.70 0.90 23.25
N GLN A 342 -23.97 2.19 23.41
CA GLN A 342 -25.30 2.69 23.74
C GLN A 342 -26.26 2.71 22.54
N LEU A 343 -25.76 2.93 21.33
CA LEU A 343 -26.53 2.83 20.08
C LEU A 343 -26.55 1.42 19.49
N GLU A 344 -25.84 0.45 20.09
CA GLU A 344 -25.74 -0.93 19.60
C GLU A 344 -25.27 -1.03 18.13
N LEU A 345 -24.29 -0.19 17.77
CA LEU A 345 -23.76 -0.18 16.40
C LEU A 345 -23.09 -1.51 16.07
N SER A 346 -23.32 -2.03 14.85
CA SER A 346 -22.69 -3.27 14.43
C SER A 346 -21.17 -3.12 14.31
N GLY A 347 -20.45 -4.25 14.27
CA GLY A 347 -19.01 -4.23 14.04
C GLY A 347 -18.62 -3.59 12.71
N ALA A 348 -19.47 -3.71 11.69
CA ALA A 348 -19.26 -3.09 10.38
C ALA A 348 -19.46 -1.57 10.44
N ASP A 349 -20.52 -1.09 11.10
CA ASP A 349 -20.81 0.34 11.22
C ASP A 349 -19.70 1.07 11.98
N ASN A 350 -19.26 0.47 13.09
CA ASN A 350 -18.15 1.03 13.86
C ASN A 350 -16.86 1.08 13.03
N LYS A 351 -16.57 0.04 12.23
CA LYS A 351 -15.38 0.01 11.36
C LYS A 351 -15.44 1.09 10.30
N LEU A 352 -16.61 1.36 9.72
CA LEU A 352 -16.81 2.45 8.76
C LEU A 352 -16.50 3.82 9.40
N ILE A 353 -17.09 4.09 10.58
CA ILE A 353 -16.88 5.36 11.31
C ILE A 353 -15.41 5.53 11.72
N ASP A 354 -14.76 4.48 12.25
CA ASP A 354 -13.35 4.53 12.64
C ASP A 354 -12.41 4.77 11.44
N SER A 355 -12.71 4.14 10.31
CA SER A 355 -11.96 4.35 9.06
C SER A 355 -12.10 5.79 8.58
N PHE A 356 -13.33 6.34 8.62
CA PHE A 356 -13.60 7.72 8.24
C PHE A 356 -12.88 8.73 9.15
N VAL A 357 -12.93 8.54 10.48
CA VAL A 357 -12.20 9.40 11.43
C VAL A 357 -10.70 9.30 11.18
N THR A 358 -10.17 8.10 10.91
CA THR A 358 -8.75 7.94 10.60
C THR A 358 -8.34 8.73 9.35
N ILE A 359 -9.17 8.73 8.30
CA ILE A 359 -8.95 9.56 7.10
C ILE A 359 -8.90 11.05 7.46
N LEU A 360 -9.81 11.52 8.31
CA LEU A 360 -9.83 12.92 8.75
C LEU A 360 -8.59 13.33 9.58
N HIS A 361 -7.92 12.39 10.24
CA HIS A 361 -6.83 12.67 11.19
C HIS A 361 -5.42 12.26 10.72
N LYS A 362 -5.27 11.50 9.63
CA LYS A 362 -3.95 11.00 9.17
C LYS A 362 -3.07 12.11 8.62
N GLU A 363 -1.80 12.16 9.04
CA GLU A 363 -0.76 12.95 8.35
C GLU A 363 -0.66 12.52 6.88
N GLY A 364 -0.70 13.48 5.95
CA GLY A 364 -0.85 13.23 4.50
C GLY A 364 -2.29 13.13 4.00
N GLY A 365 -3.27 12.80 4.87
CA GLY A 365 -4.70 12.92 4.58
C GLY A 365 -5.12 14.37 4.32
N HIS A 366 -4.39 15.32 4.90
CA HIS A 366 -4.57 16.75 4.59
C HIS A 366 -4.27 17.10 3.13
N THR A 367 -3.27 16.47 2.51
CA THR A 367 -2.97 16.66 1.08
C THR A 367 -4.07 16.04 0.21
N PHE A 368 -4.56 14.86 0.59
CA PHE A 368 -5.68 14.18 -0.08
C PHE A 368 -6.97 15.00 -0.05
N VAL A 369 -7.46 15.31 1.14
CA VAL A 369 -8.72 16.04 1.33
C VAL A 369 -8.55 17.51 0.91
N SER A 370 -7.33 17.98 0.64
CA SER A 370 -7.13 19.29 0.01
C SER A 370 -7.46 19.31 -1.46
N GLU A 371 -7.61 18.18 -2.17
CA GLU A 371 -8.16 18.25 -3.52
C GLU A 371 -9.69 18.37 -3.45
N ARG A 372 -10.26 19.25 -4.29
CA ARG A 372 -11.71 19.55 -4.27
C ARG A 372 -12.56 18.28 -4.29
N LYS A 373 -12.26 17.37 -5.20
CA LYS A 373 -12.99 16.12 -5.39
C LYS A 373 -13.04 15.28 -4.11
N TYR A 374 -11.90 15.11 -3.45
CA TYR A 374 -11.81 14.32 -2.22
C TYR A 374 -12.43 15.05 -1.03
N PHE A 375 -12.35 16.38 -0.96
CA PHE A 375 -13.10 17.13 0.05
C PHE A 375 -14.61 16.93 -0.12
N VAL A 376 -15.14 17.08 -1.34
CA VAL A 376 -16.57 16.90 -1.62
C VAL A 376 -17.02 15.50 -1.20
N MET A 377 -16.28 14.45 -1.58
CA MET A 377 -16.58 13.08 -1.15
C MET A 377 -16.48 12.88 0.36
N THR A 378 -15.44 13.43 1.00
CA THR A 378 -15.25 13.30 2.45
C THR A 378 -16.35 14.01 3.22
N LYS A 379 -16.73 15.22 2.79
CA LYS A 379 -17.88 15.97 3.31
C LYS A 379 -19.15 15.14 3.21
N ASN A 380 -19.42 14.63 2.02
CA ASN A 380 -20.60 13.84 1.68
C ASN A 380 -20.74 12.58 2.54
N ILE A 381 -19.70 11.74 2.57
CA ILE A 381 -19.62 10.58 3.48
C ILE A 381 -19.82 11.03 4.93
N GLY A 382 -19.25 12.17 5.29
CA GLY A 382 -19.39 12.76 6.60
C GLY A 382 -20.84 13.07 6.98
N ILE A 383 -21.60 13.68 6.07
CA ILE A 383 -23.01 13.99 6.28
C ILE A 383 -23.84 12.71 6.39
N GLU A 384 -23.55 11.69 5.58
CA GLU A 384 -24.24 10.40 5.63
C GLU A 384 -23.98 9.64 6.96
N ILE A 385 -22.75 9.68 7.47
CA ILE A 385 -22.43 9.12 8.80
C ILE A 385 -23.18 9.90 9.89
N ALA A 386 -23.26 11.23 9.77
CA ALA A 386 -24.00 12.04 10.73
C ALA A 386 -25.49 11.68 10.74
N TYR A 387 -26.09 11.53 9.55
CA TYR A 387 -27.48 11.09 9.39
C TYR A 387 -27.72 9.72 10.01
N PHE A 388 -26.84 8.76 9.71
CA PHE A 388 -26.90 7.40 10.26
C PHE A 388 -26.92 7.41 11.79
N LEU A 389 -25.97 8.11 12.42
CA LEU A 389 -25.88 8.19 13.88
C LEU A 389 -27.10 8.88 14.51
N LEU A 390 -27.54 9.99 13.94
CA LEU A 390 -28.69 10.74 14.45
C LEU A 390 -30.02 9.97 14.27
N SER A 391 -30.15 9.19 13.19
CA SER A 391 -31.35 8.38 12.93
C SER A 391 -31.48 7.24 13.94
N ILE A 392 -30.38 6.54 14.25
CA ILE A 392 -30.39 5.49 15.28
C ILE A 392 -30.66 6.11 16.66
N TYR A 393 -30.07 7.27 16.95
CA TYR A 393 -30.35 8.00 18.18
C TYR A 393 -31.86 8.35 18.31
N GLU A 394 -32.46 8.90 17.25
CA GLU A 394 -33.88 9.24 17.22
C GLU A 394 -34.75 7.98 17.45
N GLU A 395 -34.48 6.90 16.73
CA GLU A 395 -35.23 5.65 16.83
C GLU A 395 -35.20 5.10 18.26
N LYS A 396 -34.02 5.11 18.89
CA LYS A 396 -33.81 4.48 20.19
C LYS A 396 -34.26 5.32 21.38
N PHE A 397 -34.17 6.65 21.31
CA PHE A 397 -34.36 7.52 22.49
C PHE A 397 -35.45 8.58 22.36
N GLU A 398 -35.99 8.79 21.15
CA GLU A 398 -37.00 9.83 20.89
C GLU A 398 -38.31 9.25 20.33
N LYS A 399 -38.27 8.09 19.67
CA LYS A 399 -39.45 7.38 19.14
C LYS A 399 -39.87 6.16 19.98
N SER A 400 -39.05 5.78 20.97
CA SER A 400 -39.33 4.73 21.97
C SER A 400 -39.98 5.34 23.20
#